data_AF-A0A349KUU3-F1
#
_entry.id   AF-A0A349KUU3-F1
#
_cell.length_a   1.000
_cell.length_b   1.000
_cell.length_c   1.000
_cell.angle_alpha   90.00
_cell.angle_beta   90.00
_cell.angle_gamma   90.00
#
_symmetry.space_group_name_H-M   'P 1'
#
loop_
_entity.id
_entity.type
_entity.pdbx_description
1 polymer ?
#
loop_
_entity_poly.entity_id
_entity_poly.type
_entity_poly.pdbx_seq_one_letter_code
_entity_poly.pdbx_strand_id
1 'polypeptide(L)'
;MKNYLFLVLIAASSLVSADPRYVPTERDVLGELSQRSKLPEAELKQILSNCDINQTNTNLCAYRDQIVVELTFKHAIDEWEKARDTDCAKSAERDYGGGSMKPTAQAICVIAETKKMIQRIRRVK
;
A
#
# COMPACT_ATOMS: atom_id res chain seq x y z
N MET A 1 7.83 30.33 -48.15
CA MET A 1 8.73 30.61 -47.00
C MET A 1 7.90 31.02 -45.80
N LYS A 2 7.74 30.13 -44.81
CA LYS A 2 7.62 30.45 -43.39
C LYS A 2 7.62 29.14 -42.60
N ASN A 3 8.81 28.81 -42.10
CA ASN A 3 9.06 27.87 -41.03
C ASN A 3 8.18 28.24 -39.83
N TYR A 4 7.42 27.27 -39.31
CA TYR A 4 6.93 27.34 -37.94
C TYR A 4 7.55 26.20 -37.15
N LEU A 5 8.48 26.62 -36.29
CA LEU A 5 9.15 25.83 -35.26
C LEU A 5 8.12 25.02 -34.46
N PHE A 6 8.29 23.71 -34.42
CA PHE A 6 7.70 22.85 -33.41
C PHE A 6 8.41 23.08 -32.07
N LEU A 7 7.73 23.67 -31.10
CA LEU A 7 8.14 23.66 -29.69
C LEU A 7 7.15 22.77 -28.92
N VAL A 8 7.49 21.48 -28.83
CA VAL A 8 6.83 20.55 -27.91
C VAL A 8 7.51 20.69 -26.55
N LEU A 9 6.90 21.45 -25.65
CA LEU A 9 7.26 21.45 -24.23
C LEU A 9 6.68 20.19 -23.58
N ILE A 10 7.48 19.12 -23.50
CA ILE A 10 7.17 17.97 -22.65
C ILE A 10 7.47 18.39 -21.21
N ALA A 11 6.45 18.86 -20.49
CA ALA A 11 6.51 18.89 -19.04
C ALA A 11 6.63 17.45 -18.56
N ALA A 12 7.83 17.03 -18.16
CA ALA A 12 8.05 15.79 -17.45
C ALA A 12 7.38 15.90 -16.08
N SER A 13 6.07 15.67 -16.06
CA SER A 13 5.35 15.39 -14.83
C SER A 13 5.92 14.07 -14.35
N SER A 14 6.66 14.10 -13.24
CA SER A 14 7.01 12.90 -12.50
C SER A 14 5.71 12.26 -12.02
N LEU A 15 5.16 11.37 -12.86
CA LEU A 15 4.22 10.37 -12.40
C LEU A 15 4.99 9.54 -11.38
N VAL A 16 4.70 9.79 -10.09
CA VAL A 16 4.90 8.77 -9.07
C VAL A 16 4.05 7.60 -9.54
N SER A 17 4.68 6.64 -10.19
CA SER A 17 4.05 5.36 -10.49
C SER A 17 3.85 4.64 -9.16
N ALA A 18 2.71 4.86 -8.52
CA ALA A 18 2.16 3.84 -7.65
C ALA A 18 2.02 2.57 -8.51
N ASP A 19 2.66 1.48 -8.08
CA ASP A 19 2.61 0.19 -8.77
C ASP A 19 1.13 -0.21 -8.97
N PRO A 20 0.67 -0.49 -10.21
CA PRO A 20 -0.75 -0.68 -10.47
C PRO A 20 -1.39 -1.80 -9.65
N ARG A 21 -0.66 -2.83 -9.19
CA ARG A 21 -1.20 -3.87 -8.31
C ARG A 21 -0.07 -4.54 -7.54
N TYR A 22 0.25 -4.02 -6.34
CA TYR A 22 1.07 -4.80 -5.40
C TYR A 22 0.44 -6.18 -5.21
N VAL A 23 1.24 -7.23 -5.47
CA VAL A 23 0.88 -8.62 -5.22
C VAL A 23 1.91 -9.17 -4.24
N PRO A 24 1.48 -9.64 -3.05
CA PRO A 24 2.38 -10.30 -2.09
C PRO A 24 3.12 -11.47 -2.73
N THR A 25 4.39 -11.68 -2.37
CA THR A 25 5.13 -12.83 -2.91
C THR A 25 4.63 -14.14 -2.31
N GLU A 26 4.81 -15.26 -3.01
CA GLU A 26 4.47 -16.59 -2.48
C GLU A 26 5.16 -16.84 -1.12
N ARG A 27 6.41 -16.37 -0.96
CA ARG A 27 7.14 -16.47 0.31
C ARG A 27 6.44 -15.72 1.43
N ASP A 28 5.99 -14.49 1.18
CA ASP A 28 5.31 -13.68 2.20
C ASP A 28 3.99 -14.32 2.62
N VAL A 29 3.22 -14.80 1.64
CA VAL A 29 1.94 -15.47 1.87
C VAL A 29 2.12 -16.78 2.64
N LEU A 30 3.08 -17.62 2.24
CA LEU A 30 3.35 -18.89 2.92
C LEU A 30 3.93 -18.69 4.33
N GLY A 31 4.80 -17.69 4.51
CA GLY A 31 5.34 -17.34 5.82
C GLY A 31 4.24 -16.92 6.79
N GLU A 32 3.34 -16.03 6.35
CA GLU A 32 2.20 -15.59 7.16
C GLU A 32 1.22 -16.75 7.42
N LEU A 33 0.92 -17.55 6.40
CA LEU A 33 0.03 -18.71 6.55
C LEU A 33 0.61 -19.74 7.51
N SER A 34 1.91 -20.02 7.43
CA SER A 34 2.66 -20.89 8.36
C SER A 34 2.56 -20.36 9.79
N GLN A 35 2.88 -19.08 9.99
CA GLN A 35 2.83 -18.44 11.30
C GLN A 35 1.44 -18.54 11.95
N ARG A 36 0.37 -18.38 11.16
CA ARG A 36 -1.00 -18.38 11.69
C ARG A 36 -1.63 -19.78 11.81
N SER A 37 -1.40 -20.65 10.84
CA SER A 37 -1.94 -22.04 10.85
C SER A 37 -1.15 -22.98 11.75
N LYS A 38 0.10 -22.63 12.10
CA LYS A 38 1.05 -23.49 12.81
C LYS A 38 1.47 -24.73 12.01
N LEU A 39 1.31 -24.70 10.69
CA LEU A 39 1.79 -25.74 9.78
C LEU A 39 3.11 -25.30 9.12
N PRO A 40 4.10 -26.18 8.94
CA PRO A 40 5.31 -25.88 8.20
C PRO A 40 5.01 -25.44 6.76
N GLU A 41 5.79 -24.51 6.21
CA GLU A 41 5.62 -24.06 4.81
C GLU A 41 5.69 -25.21 3.80
N ALA A 42 6.51 -26.23 4.06
CA ALA A 42 6.61 -27.41 3.20
C ALA A 42 5.31 -28.22 3.15
N GLU A 43 4.63 -28.37 4.29
CA GLU A 43 3.33 -29.02 4.39
C GLU A 43 2.25 -28.17 3.72
N LEU A 44 2.26 -26.85 3.96
CA LEU A 44 1.34 -25.91 3.31
C LEU A 44 1.50 -25.94 1.79
N LYS A 45 2.72 -26.01 1.24
CA LYS A 45 2.92 -26.15 -0.20
C LYS A 45 2.28 -27.40 -0.78
N GLN A 46 2.36 -28.52 -0.06
CA GLN A 46 1.72 -29.77 -0.48
C GLN A 46 0.20 -29.64 -0.45
N ILE A 47 -0.37 -29.11 0.63
CA ILE A 47 -1.82 -28.89 0.77
C ILE A 47 -2.32 -27.93 -0.32
N LEU A 48 -1.66 -26.79 -0.50
CA LEU A 48 -2.08 -25.76 -1.45
C LEU A 48 -1.87 -26.14 -2.92
N SER A 49 -1.18 -27.25 -3.21
CA SER A 49 -1.00 -27.75 -4.58
C SER A 49 -2.29 -28.27 -5.22
N ASN A 50 -3.30 -28.61 -4.41
CA ASN A 50 -4.61 -29.03 -4.89
C ASN A 50 -5.70 -28.59 -3.90
N CYS A 51 -6.36 -27.47 -4.19
CA CYS A 51 -7.34 -26.85 -3.29
C CYS A 51 -8.67 -27.63 -3.17
N ASP A 52 -9.00 -28.49 -4.12
CA ASP A 52 -10.33 -29.07 -4.25
C ASP A 52 -10.40 -30.56 -3.85
N ILE A 53 -9.28 -31.12 -3.38
CA ILE A 53 -9.18 -32.55 -3.08
C ILE A 53 -9.96 -32.96 -1.82
N ASN A 54 -10.04 -32.09 -0.82
CA ASN A 54 -10.79 -32.33 0.41
C ASN A 54 -11.09 -31.00 1.13
N GLN A 55 -11.93 -31.07 2.16
CA GLN A 55 -12.36 -29.92 2.96
C GLN A 55 -11.19 -29.16 3.61
N THR A 56 -10.15 -29.86 4.08
CA THR A 56 -8.97 -29.24 4.70
C THR A 56 -8.22 -28.37 3.70
N ASN A 57 -7.97 -28.88 2.49
CA ASN A 57 -7.27 -28.15 1.44
C ASN A 57 -8.09 -26.93 0.98
N THR A 58 -9.40 -27.08 0.83
CA THR A 58 -10.29 -25.98 0.47
C THR A 58 -10.24 -24.86 1.53
N ASN A 59 -10.31 -25.22 2.81
CA ASN A 59 -10.22 -24.25 3.91
C ASN A 59 -8.87 -23.54 3.94
N LEU A 60 -7.76 -24.27 3.73
CA LEU A 60 -6.42 -23.67 3.72
C LEU A 60 -6.18 -22.79 2.50
N CYS A 61 -6.73 -23.12 1.33
CA CYS A 61 -6.68 -22.25 0.16
C CYS A 61 -7.50 -20.97 0.36
N ALA A 62 -8.70 -21.06 0.95
CA ALA A 62 -9.47 -19.87 1.30
C ALA A 62 -8.72 -18.98 2.31
N TYR A 63 -8.01 -19.59 3.27
CA TYR A 63 -7.22 -18.84 4.23
C TYR A 63 -5.99 -18.16 3.60
N ARG A 64 -5.31 -18.85 2.66
CA ARG A 64 -4.26 -18.23 1.82
C ARG A 64 -4.80 -17.00 1.09
N ASP A 65 -5.99 -17.10 0.49
CA ASP A 65 -6.58 -16.01 -0.26
C ASP A 65 -6.93 -14.81 0.64
N GLN A 66 -7.43 -15.07 1.86
CA GLN A 66 -7.60 -14.03 2.87
C GLN A 66 -6.27 -13.32 3.19
N ILE A 67 -5.19 -14.06 3.40
CA ILE A 67 -3.86 -13.50 3.69
C ILE A 67 -3.37 -12.61 2.54
N VAL A 68 -3.58 -13.04 1.28
CA VAL A 68 -3.23 -12.22 0.11
C VAL A 68 -3.94 -10.86 0.17
N VAL A 69 -5.23 -10.83 0.49
CA VAL A 69 -6.00 -9.59 0.61
C VAL A 69 -5.50 -8.73 1.77
N GLU A 70 -5.22 -9.33 2.93
CA GLU A 70 -4.74 -8.60 4.11
C GLU A 70 -3.37 -7.95 3.88
N LEU A 71 -2.42 -8.69 3.29
CA LEU A 71 -1.09 -8.16 2.96
C LEU A 71 -1.20 -7.04 1.91
N THR A 72 -2.08 -7.20 0.92
CA THR A 72 -2.36 -6.15 -0.07
C THR A 72 -2.94 -4.90 0.58
N PHE A 73 -3.90 -5.06 1.48
CA PHE A 73 -4.49 -3.94 2.22
C PHE A 73 -3.44 -3.23 3.08
N LYS A 74 -2.61 -3.99 3.81
CA LYS A 74 -1.52 -3.42 4.60
C LYS A 74 -0.57 -2.58 3.73
N HIS A 75 -0.15 -3.10 2.58
CA HIS A 75 0.71 -2.35 1.67
C HIS A 75 0.06 -1.05 1.19
N ALA A 76 -1.23 -1.08 0.85
CA ALA A 76 -1.96 0.11 0.43
C ALA A 76 -2.02 1.19 1.53
N ILE A 77 -2.17 0.78 2.80
CA ILE A 77 -2.09 1.70 3.94
C ILE A 77 -0.68 2.26 4.09
N ASP A 78 0.36 1.41 4.04
CA ASP A 78 1.75 1.83 4.18
C ASP A 78 2.14 2.85 3.08
N GLU A 79 1.72 2.64 1.83
CA GLU A 79 1.94 3.59 0.72
C GLU A 79 1.17 4.90 0.91
N TRP A 80 -0.07 4.82 1.39
CA TRP A 80 -0.85 6.02 1.72
C TRP A 80 -0.19 6.83 2.84
N GLU A 81 0.36 6.19 3.88
CA GLU A 81 1.05 6.87 4.97
C GLU A 81 2.32 7.58 4.48
N LYS A 82 3.13 6.91 3.63
CA LYS A 82 4.31 7.54 3.02
C LYS A 82 3.96 8.77 2.19
N ALA A 83 2.91 8.67 1.37
CA ALA A 83 2.43 9.78 0.55
C ALA A 83 1.94 10.94 1.43
N ARG A 84 1.10 10.65 2.44
CA ARG A 84 0.62 11.61 3.45
C ARG A 84 1.78 12.34 4.11
N ASP A 85 2.75 11.59 4.62
CA ASP A 85 3.86 12.15 5.40
C ASP A 85 4.77 13.02 4.52
N THR A 86 5.01 12.61 3.27
CA THR A 86 5.74 13.39 2.27
C THR A 86 5.05 14.72 1.98
N ASP A 87 3.74 14.70 1.76
CA ASP A 87 2.99 15.91 1.43
C ASP A 87 2.84 16.84 2.64
N CYS A 88 2.65 16.28 3.84
CA CYS A 88 2.64 17.05 5.07
C CYS A 88 4.01 17.69 5.37
N ALA A 89 5.11 16.99 5.11
CA ALA A 89 6.46 17.56 5.23
C ALA A 89 6.69 18.72 4.27
N LYS A 90 6.27 18.58 3.00
CA LYS A 90 6.34 19.66 1.99
C LYS A 90 5.50 20.87 2.39
N SER A 91 4.29 20.66 2.90
CA SER A 91 3.42 21.75 3.37
C SER A 91 4.05 22.49 4.55
N ALA A 92 4.55 21.75 5.54
CA ALA A 92 5.18 22.35 6.71
C ALA A 92 6.44 23.15 6.36
N GLU A 93 7.27 22.65 5.45
CA GLU A 93 8.44 23.38 4.94
C GLU A 93 8.03 24.68 4.22
N ARG A 94 7.03 24.63 3.35
CA ARG A 94 6.54 25.81 2.63
C ARG A 94 6.02 26.88 3.58
N ASP A 95 5.30 26.48 4.62
CA ASP A 95 4.56 27.41 5.48
C ASP A 95 5.42 27.93 6.66
N TYR A 96 6.42 27.17 7.11
CA TYR A 96 7.23 27.49 8.31
C TYR A 96 8.75 27.45 8.10
N GLY A 97 9.22 27.05 6.92
CA GLY A 97 10.65 26.87 6.63
C GLY A 97 11.34 25.97 7.65
N GLY A 98 12.61 26.24 7.96
CA GLY A 98 13.36 25.54 9.01
C GLY A 98 13.08 25.99 10.45
N GLY A 99 12.01 26.77 10.70
CA GLY A 99 11.69 27.29 12.03
C GLY A 99 11.21 26.20 13.01
N SER A 100 11.22 26.53 14.30
CA SER A 100 10.79 25.61 15.38
C SER A 100 9.35 25.11 15.25
N MET A 101 8.51 25.81 14.47
CA MET A 101 7.12 25.45 14.25
C MET A 101 6.92 24.38 13.17
N LYS A 102 7.89 24.14 12.27
CA LYS A 102 7.80 23.13 11.19
C LYS A 102 7.38 21.73 11.67
N PRO A 103 8.04 21.10 12.67
CA PRO A 103 7.65 19.76 13.12
C PRO A 103 6.23 19.72 13.67
N THR A 104 5.81 20.77 14.39
CA THR A 104 4.43 20.90 14.90
C THR A 104 3.43 21.01 13.75
N ALA A 105 3.73 21.82 12.74
CA ALA A 105 2.88 21.97 11.56
C ALA A 105 2.72 20.65 10.79
N GLN A 106 3.81 19.89 10.61
CA GLN A 106 3.77 18.57 9.99
C GLN A 106 2.89 17.60 10.80
N ALA A 107 3.05 17.55 12.13
CA ALA A 107 2.24 16.70 12.99
C ALA A 107 0.74 17.03 12.91
N ILE A 108 0.39 18.32 12.91
CA ILE A 108 -1.00 18.78 12.75
C ILE A 108 -1.58 18.31 11.41
N CYS A 109 -0.82 18.43 10.32
CA CYS A 109 -1.22 17.94 9.00
C CYS A 109 -1.47 16.43 9.01
N VAL A 110 -0.54 15.64 9.56
CA VAL A 110 -0.66 14.17 9.64
C VAL A 110 -1.91 13.77 10.41
N ILE A 111 -2.22 14.44 11.52
CA ILE A 111 -3.45 14.20 12.30
C ILE A 111 -4.68 14.49 11.45
N ALA A 112 -4.72 15.61 10.74
CA ALA A 112 -5.86 16.02 9.92
C ALA A 112 -6.12 15.03 8.77
N GLU A 113 -5.08 14.65 8.03
CA GLU A 113 -5.21 13.69 6.92
C GLU A 113 -5.59 12.30 7.40
N THR A 114 -5.06 11.87 8.56
CA THR A 114 -5.43 10.58 9.16
C THR A 114 -6.89 10.55 9.60
N LYS A 115 -7.40 11.64 10.19
CA LYS A 115 -8.82 11.77 10.51
C LYS A 115 -9.70 11.65 9.25
N LYS A 116 -9.29 12.26 8.13
CA LYS A 116 -10.00 12.12 6.85
C LYS A 116 -10.01 10.68 6.36
N MET A 117 -8.89 9.96 6.44
CA MET A 117 -8.83 8.54 6.05
C MET A 117 -9.73 7.67 6.92
N ILE A 118 -9.68 7.82 8.24
CA ILE A 118 -10.58 7.11 9.17
C ILE A 118 -12.05 7.36 8.81
N GLN A 119 -12.41 8.60 8.48
CA GLN A 119 -13.77 8.93 8.05
C GLN A 119 -14.16 8.27 6.73
N ARG A 120 -13.23 8.17 5.76
CA ARG A 120 -13.47 7.45 4.50
C ARG A 120 -13.76 5.98 4.75
N ILE A 121 -12.93 5.32 5.57
CA ILE A 121 -13.11 3.90 5.92
C ILE A 121 -14.45 3.68 6.62
N ARG A 122 -14.82 4.54 7.59
CA ARG A 122 -16.11 4.44 8.31
C ARG A 122 -17.36 4.59 7.44
N ARG A 123 -17.23 5.11 6.22
CA ARG A 123 -18.36 5.25 5.27
C ARG A 123 -18.59 4.01 4.43
N VAL A 124 -17.66 3.05 4.45
CA VAL A 124 -17.87 1.74 3.83
C VAL A 124 -18.85 0.98 4.74
N LYS A 125 -20.12 0.93 4.34
CA LYS A 125 -21.18 0.11 4.94
C LYS A 125 -21.52 -1.03 4.00
#